data_AF-A0A6B1IMJ0-F1
#
_entry.id   AF-A0A6B1IMJ0-F1
#
_cell.length_a   1.000
_cell.length_b   1.000
_cell.length_c   1.000
_cell.angle_alpha   90.00
_cell.angle_beta   90.00
_cell.angle_gamma   90.00
#
_symmetry.space_group_name_H-M   'P 1'
#
loop_
_entity.id
_entity.type
_entity.pdbx_description
1 polymer ?
#
loop_
_entity_poly.entity_id
_entity_poly.type
_entity_poly.pdbx_seq_one_letter_code
_entity_poly.pdbx_strand_id
1 'polypeptide(L)'
;MTLRVNGSCRFRFPVPDYEAAFPWLDSPPKWRLGSSEAGSGVEDGVWHCPHEAYGDRDRCLFHLDPEERPPTDLANVSVRLVEAVEAANAESDPVVSRRRCQFVGAKFPRLDLEQRQIGGGSRETIDFRHAEFGAVVCRKTEFEQPVDFSGATFDPGAAPPATPGSDVLDPALERVDFGIDFSRATFSDFLDLKSALFRRPALFREAQFDRSVSAGHARFLGHASFLAADFDDLAMFNDALFRRDARFQAARFFDLADFKRAYFGGRVSFDRVLCEGDLEVDEADFVEPPPNGPVQSTPAFRGSVSADMATVTGRLSFDRTVVGGDVRIRDAELSRLQFKSPDTGGATGYVDLARSTVTRGTLGQPDGGGKAVYDLFRTTLGDVKFTGDPDELLFTRLRLLRTRYDGFDFTDDDAIDLSRVDNWIHRFDVDPMAIPCYCGDGPEHAGRYIVDDAVCPRHDREADHSALQATYAYAKNGADAAGDNVTAGALFYREMRFHRAEYLDNALYGDSEAGVLGRLRDGSRWARSWLLAASTGYGELPYRVVVTSLTLICGFGYLYWNRSGLAGELGPLEALTFSFQSFISFVLGPPGTTTLTQEITSAVEGFIGAFLIALFVFTFTRRIHR
;
A
#
# COMPACT_ATOMS: atom_id res chain seq x y z
N MET A 1 -17.75 -6.88 -62.12
CA MET A 1 -16.71 -7.78 -62.65
C MET A 1 -16.55 -8.89 -61.63
N THR A 2 -17.15 -10.04 -61.91
CA THR A 2 -17.21 -11.22 -61.03
C THR A 2 -15.81 -11.82 -60.90
N LEU A 3 -15.18 -11.59 -59.74
CA LEU A 3 -13.89 -12.21 -59.40
C LEU A 3 -14.08 -13.73 -59.34
N ARG A 4 -13.26 -14.47 -60.09
CA ARG A 4 -13.25 -15.92 -60.07
C ARG A 4 -12.81 -16.41 -58.70
N VAL A 5 -13.61 -17.29 -58.11
CA VAL A 5 -13.33 -17.98 -56.85
C VAL A 5 -12.42 -19.17 -57.17
N ASN A 6 -11.15 -19.09 -56.79
CA ASN A 6 -10.19 -20.19 -56.97
C ASN A 6 -9.73 -20.72 -55.60
N GLY A 7 -10.57 -21.56 -54.98
CA GLY A 7 -10.17 -22.46 -53.89
C GLY A 7 -10.02 -21.84 -52.48
N SER A 8 -9.78 -22.72 -51.50
CA SER A 8 -9.53 -22.35 -50.11
C SER A 8 -8.11 -21.80 -49.91
N CYS A 9 -7.95 -20.91 -48.93
CA CYS A 9 -6.64 -20.39 -48.52
C CYS A 9 -5.69 -21.53 -48.15
N ARG A 10 -4.49 -21.53 -48.73
CA ARG A 10 -3.45 -22.55 -48.45
C ARG A 10 -2.58 -22.22 -47.23
N PHE A 11 -2.86 -21.13 -46.51
CA PHE A 11 -2.11 -20.78 -45.31
C PHE A 11 -2.28 -21.84 -44.23
N ARG A 12 -1.15 -22.20 -43.61
CA ARG A 12 -1.05 -23.20 -42.56
C ARG A 12 -0.22 -22.61 -41.43
N PHE A 13 -0.71 -22.76 -40.20
CA PHE A 13 0.01 -22.32 -39.01
C PHE A 13 0.48 -23.56 -38.23
N PRO A 14 1.79 -23.83 -38.17
CA PRO A 14 2.32 -24.88 -37.32
C PRO A 14 1.92 -24.61 -35.87
N VAL A 15 1.28 -25.57 -35.21
CA VAL A 15 0.95 -25.42 -33.79
C VAL A 15 2.28 -25.31 -33.03
N PRO A 16 2.52 -24.21 -32.30
CA PRO A 16 3.78 -24.03 -31.59
C PRO A 16 3.97 -25.14 -30.55
N ASP A 17 5.22 -25.52 -30.33
CA ASP A 17 5.58 -26.17 -29.09
C ASP A 17 5.42 -25.13 -27.96
N TYR A 18 4.29 -25.19 -27.26
CA TYR A 18 3.94 -24.18 -26.26
C TYR A 18 4.85 -24.22 -25.04
N GLU A 19 5.45 -25.36 -24.72
CA GLU A 19 6.41 -25.46 -23.62
C GLU A 19 7.73 -24.78 -24.01
N ALA A 20 8.16 -24.95 -25.27
CA ALA A 20 9.35 -24.27 -25.78
C ALA A 20 9.13 -22.76 -26.07
N ALA A 21 7.96 -22.39 -26.57
CA ALA A 21 7.63 -21.01 -26.95
C ALA A 21 7.28 -20.14 -25.73
N PHE A 22 6.77 -20.75 -24.66
CA PHE A 22 6.40 -20.10 -23.41
C PHE A 22 7.05 -20.83 -22.24
N PRO A 23 8.40 -20.82 -22.13
CA PRO A 23 9.15 -21.60 -21.14
C PRO A 23 8.90 -21.19 -19.69
N TRP A 24 8.18 -20.08 -19.49
CA TRP A 24 7.73 -19.60 -18.18
C TRP A 24 6.36 -20.14 -17.76
N LEU A 25 5.70 -20.96 -18.59
CA LEU A 25 4.48 -21.67 -18.21
C LEU A 25 4.83 -23.02 -17.60
N ASP A 26 4.27 -23.34 -16.43
CA ASP A 26 4.48 -24.64 -15.77
C ASP A 26 3.82 -25.82 -16.50
N SER A 27 2.88 -25.54 -17.40
CA SER A 27 2.18 -26.55 -18.19
C SER A 27 1.65 -25.95 -19.50
N PRO A 28 1.34 -26.79 -20.51
CA PRO A 28 0.75 -26.31 -21.74
C PRO A 28 -0.51 -25.47 -21.52
N PRO A 29 -0.61 -24.29 -22.14
CA PRO A 29 -1.71 -23.38 -21.90
C PRO A 29 -3.04 -23.99 -22.34
N LYS A 30 -4.10 -23.74 -21.56
CA LYS A 30 -5.48 -24.17 -21.91
C LYS A 30 -5.97 -23.56 -23.24
N TRP A 31 -5.45 -22.40 -23.61
CA TRP A 31 -5.75 -21.68 -24.85
C TRP A 31 -4.94 -22.18 -26.07
N ARG A 32 -4.16 -23.26 -25.94
CA ARG A 32 -3.38 -23.83 -27.05
C ARG A 32 -4.25 -24.19 -28.26
N LEU A 33 -3.70 -23.99 -29.46
CA LEU A 33 -4.30 -24.51 -30.68
C LEU A 33 -4.35 -26.04 -30.63
N GLY A 34 -5.50 -26.63 -30.96
CA GLY A 34 -5.65 -28.10 -30.95
C GLY A 34 -5.89 -28.71 -29.57
N SER A 35 -6.42 -27.95 -28.61
CA SER A 35 -7.21 -28.55 -27.51
C SER A 35 -8.25 -29.51 -28.11
N SER A 36 -8.68 -30.52 -27.34
CA SER A 36 -9.46 -31.70 -27.76
C SER A 36 -10.87 -31.44 -28.33
N GLU A 37 -11.11 -30.26 -28.89
CA GLU A 37 -12.36 -29.82 -29.48
C GLU A 37 -12.45 -30.25 -30.95
N ALA A 38 -13.49 -31.01 -31.26
CA ALA A 38 -13.88 -31.24 -32.65
C ALA A 38 -14.09 -29.90 -33.35
N GLY A 39 -13.51 -29.72 -34.54
CA GLY A 39 -13.61 -28.48 -35.31
C GLY A 39 -12.55 -27.41 -34.98
N SER A 40 -11.47 -27.75 -34.27
CA SER A 40 -10.34 -26.83 -34.04
C SER A 40 -9.62 -26.41 -35.34
N GLY A 41 -9.75 -27.21 -36.41
CA GLY A 41 -9.05 -26.97 -37.67
C GLY A 41 -7.59 -27.38 -37.68
N VAL A 42 -7.14 -28.05 -36.61
CA VAL A 42 -5.80 -28.60 -36.46
C VAL A 42 -5.79 -30.05 -36.91
N GLU A 43 -4.94 -30.36 -37.88
CA GLU A 43 -4.70 -31.71 -38.39
C GLU A 43 -3.18 -31.95 -38.38
N ASP A 44 -2.73 -33.07 -37.83
CA ASP A 44 -1.32 -33.45 -37.73
C ASP A 44 -0.41 -32.34 -37.15
N GLY A 45 -0.89 -31.60 -36.14
CA GLY A 45 -0.14 -30.52 -35.50
C GLY A 45 -0.09 -29.21 -36.31
N VAL A 46 -0.94 -29.06 -37.32
CA VAL A 46 -0.99 -27.87 -38.18
C VAL A 46 -2.42 -27.35 -38.28
N TRP A 47 -2.61 -26.08 -37.95
CA TRP A 47 -3.88 -25.39 -38.17
C TRP A 47 -4.02 -24.95 -39.63
N HIS A 48 -5.19 -25.19 -40.22
CA HIS A 48 -5.50 -24.84 -41.60
C HIS A 48 -6.46 -23.65 -41.67
N CYS A 49 -6.16 -22.66 -42.51
CA CYS A 49 -7.01 -21.49 -42.68
C CYS A 49 -8.39 -21.87 -43.30
N PRO A 50 -9.51 -21.42 -42.72
CA PRO A 50 -10.86 -21.73 -43.22
C PRO A 50 -11.38 -20.71 -44.26
N HIS A 51 -10.65 -19.62 -44.51
CA HIS A 51 -11.07 -18.54 -45.39
C HIS A 51 -10.81 -18.83 -46.87
N GLU A 52 -11.57 -18.21 -47.75
CA GLU A 52 -11.37 -18.29 -49.20
C GLU A 52 -10.13 -17.50 -49.64
N ALA A 53 -9.46 -17.98 -50.69
CA ALA A 53 -8.32 -17.28 -51.25
C ALA A 53 -8.74 -15.98 -51.97
N TYR A 54 -7.90 -14.95 -51.92
CA TYR A 54 -8.24 -13.63 -52.48
C TYR A 54 -7.91 -13.55 -53.98
N GLY A 55 -8.93 -13.49 -54.83
CA GLY A 55 -8.78 -13.41 -56.28
C GLY A 55 -8.08 -14.65 -56.86
N ASP A 56 -7.02 -14.45 -57.64
CA ASP A 56 -6.21 -15.53 -58.22
C ASP A 56 -4.99 -15.90 -57.35
N ARG A 57 -4.96 -15.51 -56.07
CA ARG A 57 -3.87 -15.82 -55.13
C ARG A 57 -4.11 -17.15 -54.40
N ASP A 58 -3.05 -17.69 -53.79
CA ASP A 58 -3.12 -18.91 -52.97
C ASP A 58 -3.49 -18.67 -51.50
N ARG A 59 -3.64 -17.41 -51.07
CA ARG A 59 -3.92 -17.01 -49.69
C ARG A 59 -5.11 -16.06 -49.60
N CYS A 60 -5.82 -16.09 -48.47
CA CYS A 60 -6.86 -15.12 -48.15
C CYS A 60 -6.24 -13.75 -47.83
N LEU A 61 -7.08 -12.71 -47.81
CA LEU A 61 -6.64 -11.34 -47.56
C LEU A 61 -5.89 -11.17 -46.22
N PHE A 62 -6.31 -11.92 -45.18
CA PHE A 62 -5.70 -11.86 -43.85
C PHE A 62 -4.27 -12.44 -43.79
N HIS A 63 -3.95 -13.40 -44.65
CA HIS A 63 -2.65 -14.10 -44.67
C HIS A 63 -1.76 -13.72 -45.87
N LEU A 64 -2.23 -12.82 -46.74
CA LEU A 64 -1.39 -12.13 -47.71
C LEU A 64 -0.43 -11.18 -46.99
N ASP A 65 0.80 -11.11 -47.48
CA ASP A 65 1.76 -10.13 -46.96
C ASP A 65 1.24 -8.71 -47.22
N PRO A 66 1.38 -7.79 -46.25
CA PRO A 66 0.81 -6.45 -46.33
C PRO A 66 1.15 -5.69 -47.62
N GLU A 67 2.38 -5.83 -48.11
CA GLU A 67 2.88 -5.17 -49.32
C GLU A 67 2.27 -5.73 -50.62
N GLU A 68 1.76 -6.97 -50.58
CA GLU A 68 1.14 -7.62 -51.74
C GLU A 68 -0.36 -7.33 -51.87
N ARG A 69 -0.95 -6.64 -50.88
CA ARG A 69 -2.39 -6.34 -50.86
C ARG A 69 -2.71 -5.22 -51.86
N PRO A 70 -3.78 -5.35 -52.66
CA PRO A 70 -4.17 -4.28 -53.57
C PRO A 70 -4.53 -3.01 -52.78
N PRO A 71 -4.19 -1.80 -53.27
CA PRO A 71 -4.47 -0.54 -52.57
C PRO A 71 -5.94 -0.10 -52.66
N THR A 72 -6.87 -1.03 -52.91
CA THR A 72 -8.30 -0.76 -53.09
C THR A 72 -9.05 -0.88 -51.77
N ASP A 73 -10.14 -0.13 -51.58
CA ASP A 73 -11.03 -0.27 -50.40
C ASP A 73 -11.57 -1.71 -50.22
N LEU A 74 -11.71 -2.46 -51.33
CA LEU A 74 -12.11 -3.88 -51.33
C LEU A 74 -11.08 -4.82 -50.66
N ALA A 75 -9.87 -4.34 -50.41
CA ALA A 75 -8.77 -5.02 -49.73
C ALA A 75 -8.52 -4.45 -48.31
N ASN A 76 -9.44 -3.63 -47.79
CA ASN A 76 -9.40 -3.19 -46.42
C ASN A 76 -9.71 -4.36 -45.47
N VAL A 77 -8.69 -4.84 -44.76
CA VAL A 77 -8.81 -5.99 -43.85
C VAL A 77 -9.75 -5.76 -42.67
N SER A 78 -9.92 -4.52 -42.20
CA SER A 78 -10.88 -4.20 -41.13
C SER A 78 -12.31 -4.40 -41.60
N VAL A 79 -12.63 -3.96 -42.82
CA VAL A 79 -13.96 -4.16 -43.42
C VAL A 79 -14.21 -5.65 -43.67
N ARG A 80 -13.22 -6.36 -44.24
CA ARG A 80 -13.36 -7.80 -44.48
C ARG A 80 -13.46 -8.63 -43.21
N LEU A 81 -12.83 -8.20 -42.13
CA LEU A 81 -12.98 -8.85 -40.82
C LEU A 81 -14.43 -8.80 -40.35
N VAL A 82 -15.06 -7.61 -40.38
CA VAL A 82 -16.47 -7.45 -39.98
C VAL A 82 -17.38 -8.31 -40.86
N GLU A 83 -17.23 -8.25 -42.18
CA GLU A 83 -18.02 -9.08 -43.11
C GLU A 83 -17.83 -10.59 -42.87
N ALA A 84 -16.60 -11.03 -42.57
CA ALA A 84 -16.31 -12.43 -42.30
C ALA A 84 -16.97 -12.90 -41.00
N VAL A 85 -16.96 -12.07 -39.96
CA VAL A 85 -17.62 -12.35 -38.67
C VAL A 85 -19.14 -12.37 -38.84
N GLU A 86 -19.73 -11.41 -39.54
CA GLU A 86 -21.17 -11.40 -39.83
C GLU A 86 -21.61 -12.64 -40.63
N ALA A 87 -20.82 -13.02 -41.64
CA ALA A 87 -21.07 -14.23 -42.44
C ALA A 87 -20.88 -15.53 -41.63
N ALA A 88 -19.97 -15.53 -40.65
CA ALA A 88 -19.81 -16.64 -39.71
C ALA A 88 -21.03 -16.75 -38.78
N ASN A 89 -21.55 -15.63 -38.29
CA ASN A 89 -22.69 -15.59 -37.39
C ASN A 89 -24.03 -15.93 -38.08
N ALA A 90 -24.12 -15.72 -39.39
CA ALA A 90 -25.25 -16.17 -40.20
C ALA A 90 -25.21 -17.67 -40.54
N GLU A 91 -24.11 -18.36 -40.26
CA GLU A 91 -23.95 -19.78 -40.56
C GLU A 91 -24.70 -20.66 -39.54
N SER A 92 -25.42 -21.66 -40.05
CA SER A 92 -26.25 -22.54 -39.23
C SER A 92 -25.48 -23.71 -38.61
N ASP A 93 -24.38 -24.13 -39.24
CA ASP A 93 -23.49 -25.17 -38.72
C ASP A 93 -22.49 -24.55 -37.74
N PRO A 94 -22.55 -24.90 -36.43
CA PRO A 94 -21.64 -24.34 -35.42
C PRO A 94 -20.16 -24.60 -35.71
N VAL A 95 -19.82 -25.72 -36.35
CA VAL A 95 -18.43 -26.04 -36.69
C VAL A 95 -17.94 -25.10 -37.78
N VAL A 96 -18.76 -24.85 -38.81
CA VAL A 96 -18.41 -23.92 -39.89
C VAL A 96 -18.39 -22.48 -39.39
N SER A 97 -19.36 -22.09 -38.56
CA SER A 97 -19.42 -20.77 -37.91
C SER A 97 -18.15 -20.52 -37.10
N ARG A 98 -17.80 -21.43 -36.17
CA ARG A 98 -16.55 -21.36 -35.40
C ARG A 98 -15.33 -21.22 -36.26
N ARG A 99 -15.20 -22.08 -37.28
CA ARG A 99 -14.06 -22.06 -38.20
C ARG A 99 -13.96 -20.70 -38.88
N ARG A 100 -15.05 -20.13 -39.39
CA ARG A 100 -15.03 -18.81 -40.04
C ARG A 100 -14.66 -17.66 -39.09
N CYS A 101 -14.85 -17.81 -37.77
CA CYS A 101 -14.35 -16.84 -36.77
C CYS A 101 -12.85 -16.98 -36.45
N GLN A 102 -12.13 -17.93 -37.05
CA GLN A 102 -10.69 -18.13 -36.82
C GLN A 102 -9.82 -17.32 -37.79
N PHE A 103 -9.03 -16.42 -37.24
CA PHE A 103 -8.05 -15.56 -37.91
C PHE A 103 -6.63 -15.80 -37.36
N VAL A 104 -6.33 -17.05 -37.00
CA VAL A 104 -5.05 -17.46 -36.40
C VAL A 104 -3.87 -17.08 -37.30
N GLY A 105 -2.86 -16.42 -36.74
CA GLY A 105 -1.68 -15.97 -37.48
C GLY A 105 -1.95 -14.93 -38.58
N ALA A 106 -3.13 -14.29 -38.57
CA ALA A 106 -3.47 -13.24 -39.53
C ALA A 106 -2.63 -11.98 -39.31
N LYS A 107 -2.45 -11.19 -40.37
CA LYS A 107 -1.70 -9.92 -40.34
C LYS A 107 -2.63 -8.74 -40.58
N PHE A 108 -2.68 -7.80 -39.64
CA PHE A 108 -3.47 -6.58 -39.69
C PHE A 108 -2.55 -5.34 -39.58
N PRO A 109 -2.01 -4.80 -40.69
CA PRO A 109 -1.18 -3.59 -40.66
C PRO A 109 -1.87 -2.41 -39.99
N ARG A 110 -3.18 -2.31 -40.19
CA ARG A 110 -4.08 -1.42 -39.48
C ARG A 110 -5.39 -2.16 -39.23
N LEU A 111 -5.84 -2.18 -37.98
CA LEU A 111 -7.18 -2.56 -37.58
C LEU A 111 -7.93 -1.29 -37.19
N ASP A 112 -8.97 -0.96 -37.94
CA ASP A 112 -9.75 0.26 -37.75
C ASP A 112 -11.23 -0.10 -37.66
N LEU A 113 -11.72 -0.12 -36.42
CA LEU A 113 -13.08 -0.46 -36.05
C LEU A 113 -13.74 0.66 -35.24
N GLU A 114 -13.21 1.89 -35.32
CA GLU A 114 -13.72 3.03 -34.55
C GLU A 114 -15.24 3.17 -34.74
N GLN A 115 -15.97 3.25 -33.61
CA GLN A 115 -17.43 3.39 -33.59
C GLN A 115 -18.19 2.29 -34.35
N ARG A 116 -17.63 1.09 -34.42
CA ARG A 116 -18.29 -0.09 -35.00
C ARG A 116 -18.67 -1.11 -33.94
N GLN A 117 -19.72 -1.84 -34.24
CA GLN A 117 -20.07 -3.08 -33.56
C GLN A 117 -19.51 -4.25 -34.39
N ILE A 118 -18.95 -5.25 -33.73
CA ILE A 118 -18.47 -6.48 -34.35
C ILE A 118 -18.91 -7.69 -33.53
N GLY A 119 -19.37 -8.72 -34.23
CA GLY A 119 -20.04 -9.86 -33.61
C GLY A 119 -21.53 -9.60 -33.44
N GLY A 120 -22.15 -10.33 -32.54
CA GLY A 120 -23.60 -10.30 -32.32
C GLY A 120 -24.31 -11.47 -33.00
N GLY A 121 -25.23 -12.11 -32.26
CA GLY A 121 -26.02 -13.25 -32.74
C GLY A 121 -25.36 -14.63 -32.65
N SER A 122 -24.11 -14.73 -32.20
CA SER A 122 -23.38 -15.99 -31.96
C SER A 122 -22.59 -15.95 -30.65
N ARG A 123 -22.17 -17.13 -30.16
CA ARG A 123 -21.25 -17.29 -29.02
C ARG A 123 -19.85 -17.75 -29.44
N GLU A 124 -19.61 -17.86 -30.75
CA GLU A 124 -18.32 -18.30 -31.26
C GLU A 124 -17.26 -17.21 -31.06
N THR A 125 -16.08 -17.60 -30.59
CA THR A 125 -14.96 -16.69 -30.32
C THR A 125 -14.37 -16.14 -31.60
N ILE A 126 -14.17 -14.82 -31.67
CA ILE A 126 -13.30 -14.20 -32.68
C ILE A 126 -11.86 -14.50 -32.29
N ASP A 127 -11.27 -15.46 -32.98
CA ASP A 127 -9.98 -16.05 -32.62
C ASP A 127 -8.84 -15.40 -33.43
N PHE A 128 -8.11 -14.51 -32.76
CA PHE A 128 -6.91 -13.83 -33.24
C PHE A 128 -5.63 -14.41 -32.64
N ARG A 129 -5.64 -15.67 -32.19
CA ARG A 129 -4.44 -16.25 -31.59
C ARG A 129 -3.25 -16.17 -32.53
N HIS A 130 -2.12 -15.74 -32.00
CA HIS A 130 -0.86 -15.52 -32.74
C HIS A 130 -0.95 -14.55 -33.92
N ALA A 131 -2.02 -13.74 -34.02
CA ALA A 131 -2.12 -12.72 -35.05
C ALA A 131 -1.18 -11.54 -34.80
N GLU A 132 -0.84 -10.82 -35.87
CA GLU A 132 0.00 -9.63 -35.84
C GLU A 132 -0.82 -8.39 -36.16
N PHE A 133 -0.76 -7.39 -35.29
CA PHE A 133 -1.43 -6.10 -35.47
C PHE A 133 -0.40 -4.98 -35.58
N GLY A 134 -0.55 -4.06 -36.53
CA GLY A 134 0.18 -2.81 -36.58
C GLY A 134 -0.55 -1.76 -35.76
N ALA A 135 -1.13 -0.76 -36.43
CA ALA A 135 -1.97 0.25 -35.77
C ALA A 135 -3.36 -0.32 -35.44
N VAL A 136 -3.86 -0.10 -34.22
CA VAL A 136 -5.20 -0.50 -33.78
C VAL A 136 -5.98 0.75 -33.35
N VAL A 137 -7.13 0.96 -33.99
CA VAL A 137 -8.07 2.05 -33.71
C VAL A 137 -9.44 1.43 -33.48
N CYS A 138 -9.73 1.14 -32.22
CA CYS A 138 -10.95 0.52 -31.73
C CYS A 138 -11.65 1.42 -30.69
N ARG A 139 -11.54 2.75 -30.88
CA ARG A 139 -12.21 3.71 -30.01
C ARG A 139 -13.73 3.58 -30.15
N LYS A 140 -14.44 3.45 -29.01
CA LYS A 140 -15.91 3.25 -29.01
C LYS A 140 -16.37 2.05 -29.85
N THR A 141 -15.54 1.01 -29.95
CA THR A 141 -15.89 -0.23 -30.63
C THR A 141 -16.60 -1.18 -29.66
N GLU A 142 -17.63 -1.87 -30.13
CA GLU A 142 -18.36 -2.87 -29.35
C GLU A 142 -18.07 -4.27 -29.90
N PHE A 143 -17.50 -5.14 -29.06
CA PHE A 143 -17.26 -6.55 -29.34
C PHE A 143 -18.33 -7.37 -28.62
N GLU A 144 -19.31 -7.87 -29.35
CA GLU A 144 -20.50 -8.54 -28.77
C GLU A 144 -20.35 -10.06 -28.58
N GLN A 145 -19.18 -10.61 -28.84
CA GLN A 145 -18.88 -12.03 -28.66
C GLN A 145 -17.43 -12.20 -28.16
N PRO A 146 -17.05 -13.37 -27.62
CA PRO A 146 -15.72 -13.56 -27.03
C PRO A 146 -14.60 -13.24 -28.02
N VAL A 147 -13.50 -12.65 -27.54
CA VAL A 147 -12.33 -12.31 -28.37
C VAL A 147 -11.06 -12.90 -27.76
N ASP A 148 -10.30 -13.63 -28.57
CA ASP A 148 -9.06 -14.28 -28.13
C ASP A 148 -7.85 -13.74 -28.91
N PHE A 149 -7.03 -12.93 -28.24
CA PHE A 149 -5.74 -12.43 -28.72
C PHE A 149 -4.55 -13.20 -28.11
N SER A 150 -4.74 -14.42 -27.63
CA SER A 150 -3.66 -15.13 -26.95
C SER A 150 -2.47 -15.37 -27.87
N GLY A 151 -1.27 -14.97 -27.41
CA GLY A 151 -0.04 -14.98 -28.22
C GLY A 151 0.00 -13.98 -29.37
N ALA A 152 -0.99 -13.08 -29.52
CA ALA A 152 -0.95 -12.05 -30.55
C ALA A 152 0.15 -11.02 -30.29
N THR A 153 0.70 -10.44 -31.36
CA THR A 153 1.73 -9.39 -31.29
C THR A 153 1.20 -8.08 -31.85
N PHE A 154 1.21 -7.03 -31.03
CA PHE A 154 0.87 -5.67 -31.41
C PHE A 154 2.13 -4.83 -31.62
N ASP A 155 2.21 -4.28 -32.82
CA ASP A 155 3.35 -3.66 -33.49
C ASP A 155 4.60 -4.56 -33.52
N PRO A 156 4.62 -5.63 -34.33
CA PRO A 156 5.77 -6.54 -34.42
C PRO A 156 7.05 -5.86 -34.90
N GLY A 157 6.95 -4.74 -35.63
CA GLY A 157 8.08 -3.98 -36.16
C GLY A 157 8.71 -3.01 -35.15
N ALA A 158 8.02 -2.66 -34.07
CA ALA A 158 8.57 -1.76 -33.05
C ALA A 158 9.68 -2.43 -32.24
N ALA A 159 10.81 -1.72 -32.12
CA ALA A 159 11.82 -2.07 -31.15
C ALA A 159 11.28 -1.84 -29.73
N PRO A 160 11.56 -2.73 -28.76
CA PRO A 160 11.18 -2.51 -27.38
C PRO A 160 11.94 -1.29 -26.82
N PRO A 161 11.36 -0.54 -25.86
CA PRO A 161 12.07 0.59 -25.25
C PRO A 161 13.42 0.18 -24.66
N ALA A 162 14.43 1.05 -24.75
CA ALA A 162 15.81 0.69 -24.42
C ALA A 162 16.03 0.39 -22.92
N THR A 163 15.28 1.05 -22.03
CA THR A 163 15.36 0.88 -20.57
C THR A 163 14.00 0.46 -19.98
N PRO A 164 13.95 -0.22 -18.83
CA PRO A 164 12.80 -0.19 -17.93
C PRO A 164 12.57 1.22 -17.37
N GLY A 165 11.37 1.49 -16.84
CA GLY A 165 10.80 2.81 -16.51
C GLY A 165 11.73 3.90 -15.95
N SER A 166 12.21 4.80 -16.82
CA SER A 166 12.92 6.03 -16.45
C SER A 166 12.19 7.33 -16.79
N ASP A 167 11.00 7.24 -17.39
CA ASP A 167 10.30 8.43 -17.88
C ASP A 167 9.20 8.81 -16.90
N VAL A 168 9.31 10.05 -16.41
CA VAL A 168 8.42 10.73 -15.46
C VAL A 168 6.94 10.48 -15.82
N LEU A 169 6.06 10.45 -14.81
CA LEU A 169 4.61 10.33 -14.94
C LEU A 169 4.21 11.67 -15.53
N ASP A 170 4.39 11.79 -16.83
CA ASP A 170 4.13 13.01 -17.53
C ASP A 170 2.60 13.04 -17.72
N PRO A 171 1.90 14.12 -17.33
CA PRO A 171 0.61 14.44 -17.95
C PRO A 171 0.63 14.34 -19.50
N ALA A 172 1.81 14.29 -20.13
CA ALA A 172 2.02 13.90 -21.52
C ALA A 172 1.70 12.44 -21.90
N LEU A 173 1.14 11.58 -21.05
CA LEU A 173 0.38 10.43 -21.56
C LEU A 173 -0.75 10.88 -22.51
N GLU A 174 -1.16 12.15 -22.52
CA GLU A 174 -2.04 12.71 -23.55
C GLU A 174 -1.32 13.07 -24.87
N ARG A 175 0.02 13.15 -24.87
CA ARG A 175 0.85 13.52 -26.03
C ARG A 175 1.59 12.33 -26.63
N VAL A 176 1.53 11.16 -26.00
CA VAL A 176 2.07 9.91 -26.57
C VAL A 176 1.23 9.52 -27.77
N ASP A 177 1.87 9.21 -28.89
CA ASP A 177 1.21 8.65 -30.06
C ASP A 177 0.98 7.14 -29.84
N PHE A 178 -0.24 6.81 -29.41
CA PHE A 178 -0.65 5.44 -29.15
C PHE A 178 -0.99 4.77 -30.47
N GLY A 179 -0.20 3.74 -30.79
CA GLY A 179 -0.49 2.88 -31.94
C GLY A 179 -1.60 1.88 -31.67
N ILE A 180 -2.05 1.73 -30.42
CA ILE A 180 -3.00 0.70 -29.99
C ILE A 180 -4.04 1.36 -29.07
N ASP A 181 -5.22 1.67 -29.62
CA ASP A 181 -6.28 2.40 -28.93
C ASP A 181 -7.59 1.62 -28.87
N PHE A 182 -7.94 1.14 -27.67
CA PHE A 182 -9.24 0.57 -27.30
C PHE A 182 -10.02 1.49 -26.37
N SER A 183 -9.76 2.81 -26.40
CA SER A 183 -10.42 3.75 -25.48
C SER A 183 -11.94 3.76 -25.70
N ARG A 184 -12.70 3.55 -24.63
CA ARG A 184 -14.16 3.41 -24.64
C ARG A 184 -14.67 2.24 -25.48
N ALA A 185 -13.82 1.24 -25.75
CA ALA A 185 -14.30 -0.01 -26.31
C ALA A 185 -15.12 -0.78 -25.26
N THR A 186 -16.15 -1.49 -25.71
CA THR A 186 -16.95 -2.40 -24.89
C THR A 186 -16.69 -3.82 -25.34
N PHE A 187 -16.30 -4.68 -24.42
CA PHE A 187 -16.19 -6.13 -24.61
C PHE A 187 -17.31 -6.79 -23.82
N SER A 188 -18.39 -7.15 -24.52
CA SER A 188 -19.60 -7.70 -23.90
C SER A 188 -19.45 -9.16 -23.47
N ASP A 189 -18.35 -9.81 -23.86
CA ASP A 189 -18.00 -11.17 -23.49
C ASP A 189 -16.49 -11.29 -23.19
N PHE A 190 -16.00 -12.50 -22.91
CA PHE A 190 -14.62 -12.74 -22.47
C PHE A 190 -13.58 -12.14 -23.43
N LEU A 191 -12.57 -11.50 -22.84
CA LEU A 191 -11.39 -11.00 -23.54
C LEU A 191 -10.14 -11.74 -23.06
N ASP A 192 -9.58 -12.58 -23.93
CA ASP A 192 -8.32 -13.28 -23.69
C ASP A 192 -7.15 -12.52 -24.33
N LEU A 193 -6.22 -12.06 -23.49
CA LEU A 193 -4.95 -11.41 -23.84
C LEU A 193 -3.75 -12.24 -23.39
N LYS A 194 -3.94 -13.54 -23.10
CA LYS A 194 -2.92 -14.38 -22.48
C LYS A 194 -1.66 -14.43 -23.34
N SER A 195 -0.51 -14.10 -22.76
CA SER A 195 0.77 -14.02 -23.46
C SER A 195 0.79 -13.10 -24.70
N ALA A 196 -0.16 -12.17 -24.82
CA ALA A 196 -0.14 -11.15 -25.86
C ALA A 196 1.03 -10.18 -25.64
N LEU A 197 1.62 -9.69 -26.73
CA LEU A 197 2.79 -8.82 -26.70
C LEU A 197 2.44 -7.43 -27.26
N PHE A 198 2.47 -6.41 -26.40
CA PHE A 198 2.27 -5.01 -26.76
C PHE A 198 3.61 -4.28 -26.79
N ARG A 199 4.17 -4.04 -27.98
CA ARG A 199 5.48 -3.36 -28.14
C ARG A 199 5.39 -1.84 -28.04
N ARG A 200 4.24 -1.28 -28.42
CA ARG A 200 3.89 0.14 -28.28
C ARG A 200 2.99 0.39 -27.07
N PRO A 201 2.84 1.66 -26.64
CA PRO A 201 1.85 2.03 -25.65
C PRO A 201 0.42 1.58 -26.04
N ALA A 202 -0.32 1.04 -25.07
CA ALA A 202 -1.68 0.50 -25.25
C ALA A 202 -2.69 1.24 -24.36
N LEU A 203 -3.80 1.67 -24.96
CA LEU A 203 -4.90 2.37 -24.27
C LEU A 203 -6.15 1.51 -24.18
N PHE A 204 -6.68 1.43 -22.96
CA PHE A 204 -7.98 0.89 -22.60
C PHE A 204 -8.74 1.91 -21.72
N ARG A 205 -8.56 3.21 -21.99
CA ARG A 205 -9.16 4.29 -21.19
C ARG A 205 -10.68 4.21 -21.29
N GLU A 206 -11.38 4.23 -20.17
CA GLU A 206 -12.84 4.15 -20.13
C GLU A 206 -13.40 2.92 -20.89
N ALA A 207 -12.59 1.88 -21.10
CA ALA A 207 -13.04 0.63 -21.71
C ALA A 207 -13.92 -0.14 -20.72
N GLN A 208 -14.91 -0.86 -21.23
CA GLN A 208 -15.85 -1.66 -20.45
C GLN A 208 -15.64 -3.14 -20.77
N PHE A 209 -15.56 -3.95 -19.72
CA PHE A 209 -15.42 -5.39 -19.81
C PHE A 209 -16.54 -6.04 -18.99
N ASP A 210 -17.58 -6.49 -19.69
CA ASP A 210 -18.82 -6.99 -19.06
C ASP A 210 -18.62 -8.42 -18.49
N ARG A 211 -17.60 -9.13 -18.98
CA ARG A 211 -17.19 -10.48 -18.55
C ARG A 211 -15.68 -10.49 -18.27
N SER A 212 -15.17 -11.64 -17.85
CA SER A 212 -13.80 -11.74 -17.35
C SER A 212 -12.74 -11.39 -18.42
N VAL A 213 -11.70 -10.68 -18.00
CA VAL A 213 -10.51 -10.36 -18.81
C VAL A 213 -9.34 -11.21 -18.34
N SER A 214 -8.63 -11.85 -19.25
CA SER A 214 -7.44 -12.65 -18.91
C SER A 214 -6.21 -12.19 -19.67
N ALA A 215 -5.39 -11.38 -19.01
CA ALA A 215 -4.09 -10.90 -19.49
C ALA A 215 -2.92 -11.63 -18.83
N GLY A 216 -3.12 -12.90 -18.43
CA GLY A 216 -2.08 -13.71 -17.80
C GLY A 216 -0.84 -13.85 -18.69
N HIS A 217 0.34 -13.56 -18.15
CA HIS A 217 1.61 -13.51 -18.90
C HIS A 217 1.66 -12.50 -20.07
N ALA A 218 0.69 -11.59 -20.19
CA ALA A 218 0.74 -10.54 -21.22
C ALA A 218 1.94 -9.62 -20.98
N ARG A 219 2.55 -9.11 -22.05
CA ARG A 219 3.77 -8.29 -21.99
C ARG A 219 3.51 -6.91 -22.58
N PHE A 220 3.35 -5.92 -21.72
CA PHE A 220 3.25 -4.51 -22.06
C PHE A 220 4.63 -3.87 -22.00
N LEU A 221 5.29 -3.75 -23.15
CA LEU A 221 6.64 -3.17 -23.21
C LEU A 221 6.61 -1.65 -23.22
N GLY A 222 5.56 -1.04 -23.78
CA GLY A 222 5.26 0.38 -23.65
C GLY A 222 4.38 0.70 -22.43
N HIS A 223 3.92 1.95 -22.32
CA HIS A 223 2.97 2.34 -21.28
C HIS A 223 1.61 1.64 -21.46
N ALA A 224 0.98 1.21 -20.37
CA ALA A 224 -0.37 0.65 -20.38
C ALA A 224 -1.32 1.53 -19.58
N SER A 225 -2.46 1.90 -20.14
CA SER A 225 -3.44 2.76 -19.46
C SER A 225 -4.84 2.17 -19.51
N PHE A 226 -5.34 1.79 -18.34
CA PHE A 226 -6.70 1.37 -18.03
C PHE A 226 -7.42 2.46 -17.21
N LEU A 227 -7.08 3.73 -17.44
CA LEU A 227 -7.67 4.88 -16.74
C LEU A 227 -9.19 4.85 -16.87
N ALA A 228 -9.89 4.82 -15.73
CA ALA A 228 -11.35 4.75 -15.66
C ALA A 228 -11.97 3.55 -16.40
N ALA A 229 -11.21 2.47 -16.60
CA ALA A 229 -11.76 1.23 -17.16
C ALA A 229 -12.70 0.54 -16.15
N ASP A 230 -13.67 -0.18 -16.68
CA ASP A 230 -14.71 -0.85 -15.90
C ASP A 230 -14.63 -2.37 -16.11
N PHE A 231 -14.39 -3.11 -15.05
CA PHE A 231 -14.32 -4.57 -15.04
C PHE A 231 -15.48 -5.12 -14.19
N ASP A 232 -16.54 -5.58 -14.85
CA ASP A 232 -17.76 -6.08 -14.19
C ASP A 232 -17.66 -7.55 -13.74
N ASP A 233 -16.52 -8.20 -14.01
CA ASP A 233 -16.19 -9.59 -13.65
C ASP A 233 -14.67 -9.68 -13.35
N LEU A 234 -14.11 -10.89 -13.24
CA LEU A 234 -12.70 -11.14 -12.89
C LEU A 234 -11.72 -10.45 -13.87
N ALA A 235 -10.75 -9.72 -13.31
CA ALA A 235 -9.67 -9.08 -14.06
C ALA A 235 -8.32 -9.75 -13.72
N MET A 236 -7.90 -10.69 -14.58
CA MET A 236 -6.72 -11.53 -14.34
C MET A 236 -5.50 -10.99 -15.07
N PHE A 237 -4.58 -10.35 -14.34
CA PHE A 237 -3.28 -9.85 -14.77
C PHE A 237 -2.11 -10.62 -14.12
N ASN A 238 -2.38 -11.82 -13.61
CA ASN A 238 -1.37 -12.66 -12.98
C ASN A 238 -0.18 -12.92 -13.94
N ASP A 239 1.04 -12.81 -13.42
CA ASP A 239 2.29 -12.98 -14.17
C ASP A 239 2.45 -12.01 -15.37
N ALA A 240 1.62 -10.96 -15.48
CA ALA A 240 1.75 -9.96 -16.53
C ALA A 240 3.01 -9.10 -16.34
N LEU A 241 3.61 -8.67 -17.43
CA LEU A 241 4.82 -7.85 -17.45
C LEU A 241 4.48 -6.45 -17.94
N PHE A 242 4.51 -5.46 -17.04
CA PHE A 242 4.40 -4.04 -17.34
C PHE A 242 5.79 -3.40 -17.28
N ARG A 243 6.46 -3.24 -18.42
CA ARG A 243 7.87 -2.80 -18.47
C ARG A 243 8.05 -1.29 -18.23
N ARG A 244 7.00 -0.53 -18.51
CA ARG A 244 6.87 0.91 -18.26
C ARG A 244 5.67 1.14 -17.34
N ASP A 245 5.28 2.40 -17.12
CA ASP A 245 4.17 2.74 -16.23
C ASP A 245 2.85 2.06 -16.64
N ALA A 246 2.13 1.57 -15.62
CA ALA A 246 0.82 0.96 -15.73
C ALA A 246 -0.20 1.78 -14.91
N ARG A 247 -1.23 2.30 -15.56
CA ARG A 247 -2.22 3.18 -14.93
C ARG A 247 -3.58 2.51 -14.87
N PHE A 248 -4.03 2.19 -13.67
CA PHE A 248 -5.38 1.72 -13.33
C PHE A 248 -6.18 2.76 -12.56
N GLN A 249 -5.73 4.03 -12.59
CA GLN A 249 -6.36 5.11 -11.86
C GLN A 249 -7.86 5.20 -12.20
N ALA A 250 -8.69 5.38 -11.18
CA ALA A 250 -10.15 5.46 -11.29
C ALA A 250 -10.82 4.24 -11.94
N ALA A 251 -10.11 3.11 -12.11
CA ALA A 251 -10.73 1.89 -12.60
C ALA A 251 -11.69 1.31 -11.55
N ARG A 252 -12.73 0.63 -12.03
CA ARG A 252 -13.66 -0.14 -11.20
C ARG A 252 -13.42 -1.62 -11.39
N PHE A 253 -13.26 -2.36 -10.30
CA PHE A 253 -13.21 -3.81 -10.28
C PHE A 253 -14.37 -4.33 -9.43
N PHE A 254 -15.34 -4.99 -10.06
CA PHE A 254 -16.51 -5.51 -9.35
C PHE A 254 -16.18 -6.74 -8.49
N ASP A 255 -15.29 -7.60 -8.96
CA ASP A 255 -14.87 -8.81 -8.25
C ASP A 255 -13.34 -8.79 -8.04
N LEU A 256 -12.66 -9.91 -8.26
CA LEU A 256 -11.21 -10.06 -8.13
C LEU A 256 -10.44 -9.32 -9.24
N ALA A 257 -9.47 -8.53 -8.82
CA ALA A 257 -8.39 -7.99 -9.64
C ALA A 257 -7.06 -8.64 -9.21
N ASP A 258 -6.60 -9.62 -10.01
CA ASP A 258 -5.44 -10.45 -9.69
C ASP A 258 -4.20 -9.96 -10.46
N PHE A 259 -3.24 -9.38 -9.74
CA PHE A 259 -1.91 -8.99 -10.22
C PHE A 259 -0.80 -9.84 -9.59
N LYS A 260 -1.13 -11.06 -9.14
CA LYS A 260 -0.16 -11.95 -8.49
C LYS A 260 1.02 -12.23 -9.41
N ARG A 261 2.23 -12.12 -8.86
CA ARG A 261 3.50 -12.30 -9.59
C ARG A 261 3.65 -11.41 -10.83
N ALA A 262 2.86 -10.34 -10.95
CA ALA A 262 3.04 -9.37 -12.02
C ALA A 262 4.37 -8.64 -11.84
N TYR A 263 4.99 -8.28 -12.95
CA TYR A 263 6.18 -7.44 -12.99
C TYR A 263 5.81 -6.00 -13.31
N PHE A 264 6.26 -5.06 -12.47
CA PHE A 264 6.11 -3.63 -12.66
C PHE A 264 7.49 -2.96 -12.81
N GLY A 265 7.94 -2.80 -14.05
CA GLY A 265 9.17 -2.08 -14.39
C GLY A 265 9.06 -0.56 -14.38
N GLY A 266 7.91 -0.01 -14.02
CA GLY A 266 7.64 1.42 -13.88
C GLY A 266 6.78 1.70 -12.65
N ARG A 267 6.06 2.83 -12.64
CA ARG A 267 5.07 3.11 -11.61
C ARG A 267 3.76 2.39 -11.92
N VAL A 268 3.12 1.86 -10.88
CA VAL A 268 1.76 1.35 -10.97
C VAL A 268 0.85 2.23 -10.10
N SER A 269 -0.25 2.71 -10.71
CA SER A 269 -1.19 3.61 -10.05
C SER A 269 -2.58 2.98 -10.02
N PHE A 270 -3.02 2.62 -8.81
CA PHE A 270 -4.39 2.24 -8.42
C PHE A 270 -5.13 3.40 -7.73
N ASP A 271 -4.66 4.64 -7.89
CA ASP A 271 -5.31 5.82 -7.30
C ASP A 271 -6.79 5.90 -7.68
N ARG A 272 -7.66 6.17 -6.71
CA ARG A 272 -9.12 6.30 -6.89
C ARG A 272 -9.79 5.03 -7.43
N VAL A 273 -9.13 3.86 -7.34
CA VAL A 273 -9.77 2.60 -7.69
C VAL A 273 -10.93 2.33 -6.75
N LEU A 274 -12.02 1.83 -7.31
CA LEU A 274 -13.11 1.21 -6.56
C LEU A 274 -13.04 -0.29 -6.80
N CYS A 275 -12.72 -1.06 -5.77
CA CYS A 275 -12.69 -2.52 -5.84
C CYS A 275 -13.69 -3.09 -4.85
N GLU A 276 -14.75 -3.70 -5.36
CA GLU A 276 -15.77 -4.34 -4.52
C GLU A 276 -15.27 -5.70 -3.97
N GLY A 277 -14.51 -6.44 -4.78
CA GLY A 277 -13.84 -7.68 -4.41
C GLY A 277 -12.42 -7.50 -3.86
N ASP A 278 -11.56 -8.48 -4.16
CA ASP A 278 -10.16 -8.50 -3.73
C ASP A 278 -9.25 -7.88 -4.82
N LEU A 279 -8.29 -7.04 -4.42
CA LEU A 279 -7.22 -6.51 -5.24
C LEU A 279 -5.90 -7.10 -4.74
N GLU A 280 -5.36 -8.06 -5.48
CA GLU A 280 -4.22 -8.88 -5.08
C GLU A 280 -2.97 -8.50 -5.88
N VAL A 281 -1.94 -8.00 -5.22
CA VAL A 281 -0.64 -7.63 -5.80
C VAL A 281 0.47 -8.52 -5.21
N ASP A 282 0.09 -9.69 -4.69
CA ASP A 282 0.99 -10.60 -3.98
C ASP A 282 2.12 -11.08 -4.89
N GLU A 283 3.32 -11.24 -4.33
CA GLU A 283 4.51 -11.72 -5.03
C GLU A 283 4.89 -10.91 -6.27
N ALA A 284 4.33 -9.71 -6.45
CA ALA A 284 4.71 -8.83 -7.55
C ALA A 284 6.15 -8.32 -7.36
N ASP A 285 6.86 -8.20 -8.49
CA ASP A 285 8.27 -7.81 -8.55
C ASP A 285 8.43 -6.50 -9.35
N PHE A 286 9.45 -5.72 -9.00
CA PHE A 286 9.85 -4.49 -9.70
C PHE A 286 11.20 -4.64 -10.42
N VAL A 287 11.82 -5.84 -10.39
CA VAL A 287 13.04 -6.17 -11.13
C VAL A 287 12.75 -6.92 -12.43
N GLU A 288 13.28 -6.44 -13.57
CA GLU A 288 12.99 -7.06 -14.87
C GLU A 288 13.46 -8.51 -14.87
N PRO A 289 12.57 -9.48 -15.08
CA PRO A 289 12.99 -10.87 -15.17
C PRO A 289 13.93 -11.02 -16.37
N PRO A 290 15.06 -11.74 -16.23
CA PRO A 290 15.97 -11.96 -17.35
C PRO A 290 15.22 -12.69 -18.48
N PRO A 291 15.54 -12.42 -19.76
CA PRO A 291 14.78 -12.96 -20.89
C PRO A 291 14.62 -14.49 -20.89
N ASN A 292 15.59 -15.23 -20.32
CA ASN A 292 15.66 -16.70 -20.30
C ASN A 292 16.23 -17.26 -18.98
N GLY A 293 16.11 -16.57 -17.83
CA GLY A 293 16.77 -16.99 -16.59
C GLY A 293 15.85 -17.06 -15.36
N PRO A 294 16.23 -17.79 -14.30
CA PRO A 294 15.56 -17.66 -13.01
C PRO A 294 15.74 -16.23 -12.49
N VAL A 295 14.68 -15.69 -11.89
CA VAL A 295 14.61 -14.34 -11.31
C VAL A 295 15.84 -14.10 -10.45
N GLN A 296 16.72 -13.19 -10.89
CA GLN A 296 17.80 -12.68 -10.07
C GLN A 296 17.52 -11.22 -9.76
N SER A 297 17.28 -10.95 -8.49
CA SER A 297 17.12 -9.62 -7.93
C SER A 297 18.35 -8.77 -8.26
N THR A 298 18.14 -7.59 -8.87
CA THR A 298 19.15 -6.54 -8.94
C THR A 298 18.70 -5.34 -8.11
N PRO A 299 19.60 -4.67 -7.36
CA PRO A 299 19.20 -3.78 -6.26
C PRO A 299 18.84 -2.35 -6.70
N ALA A 300 18.73 -2.09 -8.01
CA ALA A 300 18.85 -0.73 -8.54
C ALA A 300 17.53 -0.09 -8.99
N PHE A 301 16.41 -0.81 -9.02
CA PHE A 301 15.14 -0.25 -9.46
C PHE A 301 14.13 -0.09 -8.32
N ARG A 302 13.54 1.10 -8.22
CA ARG A 302 12.62 1.56 -7.16
C ARG A 302 11.26 1.93 -7.75
N GLY A 303 10.59 0.99 -8.39
CA GLY A 303 9.19 1.22 -8.80
C GLY A 303 8.35 1.62 -7.58
N SER A 304 7.34 2.46 -7.80
CA SER A 304 6.42 2.89 -6.75
C SER A 304 5.01 2.39 -7.04
N VAL A 305 4.30 2.00 -5.99
CA VAL A 305 2.88 1.68 -6.04
C VAL A 305 2.13 2.84 -5.42
N SER A 306 1.09 3.34 -6.08
CA SER A 306 0.14 4.26 -5.46
C SER A 306 -1.28 3.71 -5.52
N ALA A 307 -2.06 3.93 -4.48
CA ALA A 307 -3.48 3.62 -4.35
C ALA A 307 -4.18 4.73 -3.55
N ASP A 308 -3.83 5.98 -3.83
CA ASP A 308 -4.38 7.13 -3.12
C ASP A 308 -5.86 7.29 -3.42
N MET A 309 -6.69 7.55 -2.40
CA MET A 309 -8.15 7.64 -2.51
C MET A 309 -8.82 6.36 -3.01
N ALA A 310 -8.18 5.20 -2.90
CA ALA A 310 -8.79 3.92 -3.26
C ALA A 310 -9.83 3.50 -2.22
N THR A 311 -10.90 2.84 -2.68
CA THR A 311 -11.90 2.18 -1.85
C THR A 311 -11.87 0.69 -2.18
N VAL A 312 -11.51 -0.15 -1.22
CA VAL A 312 -11.45 -1.62 -1.38
C VAL A 312 -12.31 -2.28 -0.30
N THR A 313 -13.44 -2.86 -0.69
CA THR A 313 -14.36 -3.51 0.25
C THR A 313 -14.03 -4.98 0.52
N GLY A 314 -13.33 -5.65 -0.39
CA GLY A 314 -12.68 -6.93 -0.11
C GLY A 314 -11.31 -6.71 0.54
N ARG A 315 -10.30 -7.36 -0.02
CA ARG A 315 -8.92 -7.33 0.46
C ARG A 315 -7.99 -6.63 -0.52
N LEU A 316 -7.22 -5.68 -0.02
CA LEU A 316 -6.02 -5.20 -0.67
C LEU A 316 -4.82 -5.97 -0.13
N SER A 317 -4.14 -6.73 -0.98
CA SER A 317 -3.07 -7.66 -0.59
C SER A 317 -1.76 -7.36 -1.30
N PHE A 318 -0.67 -7.34 -0.53
CA PHE A 318 0.71 -7.14 -0.96
C PHE A 318 1.62 -8.20 -0.31
N ASP A 319 1.12 -9.43 -0.16
CA ASP A 319 1.85 -10.50 0.50
C ASP A 319 3.08 -10.87 -0.33
N ARG A 320 4.27 -10.88 0.29
CA ARG A 320 5.56 -11.16 -0.36
C ARG A 320 5.87 -10.28 -1.57
N THR A 321 5.25 -9.11 -1.66
CA THR A 321 5.54 -8.13 -2.72
C THR A 321 6.90 -7.47 -2.46
N VAL A 322 7.68 -7.24 -3.51
CA VAL A 322 8.95 -6.51 -3.42
C VAL A 322 8.67 -5.01 -3.25
N VAL A 323 9.06 -4.42 -2.12
CA VAL A 323 8.95 -2.99 -1.83
C VAL A 323 10.31 -2.32 -2.10
N GLY A 324 10.62 -2.12 -3.39
CA GLY A 324 11.86 -1.43 -3.82
C GLY A 324 11.82 0.09 -3.70
N GLY A 325 10.62 0.68 -3.68
CA GLY A 325 10.35 2.12 -3.56
C GLY A 325 9.33 2.44 -2.45
N ASP A 326 8.57 3.53 -2.62
CA ASP A 326 7.44 3.86 -1.76
C ASP A 326 6.15 3.15 -2.22
N VAL A 327 5.40 2.63 -1.25
CA VAL A 327 4.01 2.22 -1.42
C VAL A 327 3.14 3.28 -0.78
N ARG A 328 2.32 3.97 -1.57
CA ARG A 328 1.50 5.09 -1.10
C ARG A 328 0.02 4.76 -1.21
N ILE A 329 -0.68 4.77 -0.09
CA ILE A 329 -2.10 4.41 0.01
C ILE A 329 -2.77 5.42 0.95
N ARG A 330 -2.84 6.68 0.50
CA ARG A 330 -3.36 7.80 1.30
C ARG A 330 -4.84 8.03 1.08
N ASP A 331 -5.52 8.58 2.08
CA ASP A 331 -6.94 8.95 1.99
C ASP A 331 -7.83 7.78 1.49
N ALA A 332 -7.43 6.54 1.78
CA ALA A 332 -8.07 5.33 1.27
C ALA A 332 -9.03 4.70 2.30
N GLU A 333 -10.04 3.98 1.81
CA GLU A 333 -10.99 3.21 2.63
C GLU A 333 -10.79 1.72 2.38
N LEU A 334 -10.22 1.01 3.35
CA LEU A 334 -9.77 -0.37 3.21
C LEU A 334 -10.46 -1.28 4.22
N SER A 335 -11.32 -2.17 3.73
CA SER A 335 -11.99 -3.16 4.58
C SER A 335 -11.01 -4.22 5.08
N ARG A 336 -10.05 -4.64 4.26
CA ARG A 336 -8.94 -5.51 4.70
C ARG A 336 -7.64 -5.14 3.99
N LEU A 337 -6.58 -4.92 4.75
CA LEU A 337 -5.23 -4.70 4.23
C LEU A 337 -4.28 -5.83 4.64
N GLN A 338 -3.51 -6.40 3.71
CA GLN A 338 -2.51 -7.43 4.02
C GLN A 338 -1.16 -7.08 3.41
N PHE A 339 -0.14 -7.10 4.27
CA PHE A 339 1.28 -7.05 3.94
C PHE A 339 1.99 -8.14 4.74
N LYS A 340 1.92 -9.41 4.32
CA LYS A 340 2.70 -10.47 4.97
C LYS A 340 4.05 -10.63 4.31
N SER A 341 5.10 -10.60 5.12
CA SER A 341 6.48 -10.85 4.69
C SER A 341 6.90 -10.04 3.44
N PRO A 342 6.71 -8.71 3.41
CA PRO A 342 7.14 -7.89 2.27
C PRO A 342 8.64 -8.02 2.05
N ASP A 343 9.11 -8.02 0.80
CA ASP A 343 10.54 -8.10 0.48
C ASP A 343 11.10 -6.69 0.22
N THR A 344 12.00 -6.20 1.06
CA THR A 344 12.62 -4.87 0.88
C THR A 344 14.00 -4.93 0.22
N GLY A 345 14.44 -6.10 -0.26
CA GLY A 345 15.77 -6.31 -0.82
C GLY A 345 16.89 -6.00 0.18
N GLY A 346 16.62 -6.14 1.49
CA GLY A 346 17.54 -5.78 2.58
C GLY A 346 17.59 -4.28 2.93
N ALA A 347 16.84 -3.43 2.21
CA ALA A 347 16.74 -1.99 2.49
C ALA A 347 15.56 -1.67 3.42
N THR A 348 15.30 -0.37 3.63
CA THR A 348 14.07 0.10 4.29
C THR A 348 13.00 0.38 3.24
N GLY A 349 11.92 -0.39 3.24
CA GLY A 349 10.71 -0.12 2.47
C GLY A 349 9.79 0.84 3.23
N TYR A 350 9.15 1.78 2.53
CA TYR A 350 8.27 2.78 3.12
C TYR A 350 6.84 2.62 2.62
N VAL A 351 5.91 2.45 3.56
CA VAL A 351 4.47 2.33 3.29
C VAL A 351 3.74 3.50 3.92
N ASP A 352 3.07 4.30 3.11
CA ASP A 352 2.32 5.50 3.52
C ASP A 352 0.83 5.20 3.56
N LEU A 353 0.22 5.22 4.75
CA LEU A 353 -1.21 4.99 4.96
C LEU A 353 -1.90 6.26 5.46
N ALA A 354 -1.30 7.43 5.22
CA ALA A 354 -1.77 8.68 5.81
C ALA A 354 -3.24 8.98 5.47
N ARG A 355 -4.01 9.34 6.49
CA ARG A 355 -5.45 9.69 6.41
C ARG A 355 -6.37 8.57 5.90
N SER A 356 -5.87 7.34 5.85
CA SER A 356 -6.66 6.18 5.42
C SER A 356 -7.44 5.55 6.58
N THR A 357 -8.45 4.75 6.27
CA THR A 357 -9.16 3.91 7.23
C THR A 357 -8.88 2.45 6.91
N VAL A 358 -8.38 1.69 7.88
CA VAL A 358 -8.11 0.25 7.76
C VAL A 358 -8.95 -0.49 8.79
N THR A 359 -10.03 -1.14 8.36
CA THR A 359 -10.97 -1.80 9.26
C THR A 359 -10.39 -3.06 9.91
N ARG A 360 -9.64 -3.85 9.15
CA ARG A 360 -8.90 -5.02 9.65
C ARG A 360 -7.70 -5.32 8.78
N GLY A 361 -6.72 -6.06 9.28
CA GLY A 361 -5.58 -6.40 8.45
C GLY A 361 -4.36 -6.96 9.16
N THR A 362 -3.28 -7.10 8.40
CA THR A 362 -1.98 -7.51 8.92
C THR A 362 -0.89 -6.69 8.23
N LEU A 363 -0.03 -6.04 9.02
CA LEU A 363 1.13 -5.30 8.60
C LEU A 363 2.40 -6.00 9.11
N GLY A 364 3.06 -6.75 8.24
CA GLY A 364 4.15 -7.66 8.57
C GLY A 364 5.53 -7.14 8.19
N GLN A 365 6.56 -7.62 8.87
CA GLN A 365 7.95 -7.32 8.56
C GLN A 365 8.55 -8.32 7.56
N PRO A 366 9.63 -7.94 6.84
CA PRO A 366 10.35 -8.85 5.93
C PRO A 366 10.94 -10.06 6.65
N ASP A 367 10.86 -11.25 6.04
CA ASP A 367 11.48 -12.48 6.59
C ASP A 367 13.02 -12.50 6.39
N GLY A 368 13.53 -11.78 5.38
CA GLY A 368 14.89 -11.93 4.82
C GLY A 368 15.89 -10.80 5.13
N GLY A 369 15.68 -10.05 6.21
CA GLY A 369 16.46 -8.84 6.53
C GLY A 369 15.97 -7.60 5.77
N GLY A 370 16.34 -6.41 6.26
CA GLY A 370 15.69 -5.15 5.86
C GLY A 370 14.57 -4.75 6.83
N LYS A 371 13.84 -3.68 6.53
CA LYS A 371 12.78 -3.14 7.41
C LYS A 371 11.63 -2.58 6.59
N ALA A 372 10.39 -2.87 6.97
CA ALA A 372 9.22 -2.16 6.45
C ALA A 372 8.76 -1.13 7.50
N VAL A 373 8.72 0.15 7.11
CA VAL A 373 8.16 1.21 7.95
C VAL A 373 6.79 1.64 7.47
N TYR A 374 5.88 1.88 8.40
CA TYR A 374 4.48 2.24 8.13
C TYR A 374 4.16 3.62 8.70
N ASP A 375 3.88 4.60 7.84
CA ASP A 375 3.35 5.90 8.26
C ASP A 375 1.83 5.82 8.39
N LEU A 376 1.34 5.92 9.62
CA LEU A 376 -0.07 5.82 9.99
C LEU A 376 -0.64 7.19 10.39
N PHE A 377 -0.06 8.26 9.86
CA PHE A 377 -0.44 9.63 10.16
C PHE A 377 -1.92 9.89 9.88
N ARG A 378 -2.70 10.23 10.92
CA ARG A 378 -4.16 10.43 10.87
C ARG A 378 -4.95 9.24 10.31
N THR A 379 -4.37 8.05 10.30
CA THR A 379 -5.05 6.82 9.91
C THR A 379 -6.06 6.43 10.99
N THR A 380 -7.15 5.78 10.60
CA THR A 380 -8.06 5.10 11.54
C THR A 380 -7.82 3.61 11.46
N LEU A 381 -7.47 2.99 12.58
CA LEU A 381 -7.15 1.56 12.70
C LEU A 381 -8.26 0.81 13.43
N GLY A 382 -8.78 -0.26 12.81
CA GLY A 382 -9.58 -1.29 13.47
C GLY A 382 -8.74 -2.50 13.86
N ASP A 383 -9.22 -3.71 13.58
CA ASP A 383 -8.58 -4.98 13.94
C ASP A 383 -7.37 -5.28 13.05
N VAL A 384 -6.31 -4.50 13.23
CA VAL A 384 -5.06 -4.56 12.46
C VAL A 384 -3.96 -5.14 13.34
N LYS A 385 -3.37 -6.24 12.89
CA LYS A 385 -2.25 -6.90 13.56
C LYS A 385 -0.93 -6.48 12.95
N PHE A 386 0.11 -6.41 13.77
CA PHE A 386 1.47 -6.18 13.31
C PHE A 386 2.27 -7.45 13.54
N THR A 387 3.02 -7.90 12.53
CA THR A 387 3.76 -9.17 12.62
C THR A 387 5.23 -8.96 12.28
N GLY A 388 6.11 -9.73 12.91
CA GLY A 388 7.55 -9.66 12.69
C GLY A 388 8.30 -10.51 13.70
N ASP A 389 9.61 -10.31 13.81
CA ASP A 389 10.44 -11.00 14.80
C ASP A 389 10.02 -10.59 16.22
N PRO A 390 9.63 -11.54 17.11
CA PRO A 390 9.26 -11.26 18.50
C PRO A 390 10.34 -10.55 19.31
N ASP A 391 11.62 -10.69 18.94
CA ASP A 391 12.74 -10.06 19.63
C ASP A 391 12.94 -8.59 19.21
N GLU A 392 12.24 -8.13 18.17
CA GLU A 392 12.35 -6.76 17.65
C GLU A 392 11.23 -5.83 18.15
N LEU A 393 11.60 -4.58 18.43
CA LEU A 393 10.64 -3.56 18.85
C LEU A 393 9.87 -3.01 17.64
N LEU A 394 8.80 -3.69 17.22
CA LEU A 394 8.00 -3.33 16.04
C LEU A 394 7.50 -1.87 16.05
N PHE A 395 7.20 -1.29 17.23
CA PHE A 395 6.76 0.11 17.33
C PHE A 395 7.74 1.11 16.72
N THR A 396 9.04 0.79 16.70
CA THR A 396 10.09 1.65 16.13
C THR A 396 9.93 1.88 14.63
N ARG A 397 9.15 1.03 13.97
CA ARG A 397 8.90 1.03 12.53
C ARG A 397 7.60 1.71 12.16
N LEU A 398 6.89 2.24 13.15
CA LEU A 398 5.54 2.76 13.00
C LEU A 398 5.51 4.22 13.39
N ARG A 399 4.77 5.01 12.63
CA ARG A 399 4.48 6.40 12.99
C ARG A 399 2.99 6.56 13.19
N LEU A 400 2.57 6.52 14.45
CA LEU A 400 1.18 6.64 14.91
C LEU A 400 0.82 8.10 15.23
N LEU A 401 1.17 9.05 14.36
CA LEU A 401 0.93 10.48 14.62
C LEU A 401 -0.54 10.85 14.32
N ARG A 402 -1.30 11.29 15.33
CA ARG A 402 -2.74 11.58 15.25
C ARG A 402 -3.59 10.40 14.74
N THR A 403 -3.10 9.18 14.85
CA THR A 403 -3.82 7.95 14.51
C THR A 403 -5.01 7.76 15.46
N ARG A 404 -6.13 7.30 14.91
CA ARG A 404 -7.35 6.95 15.65
C ARG A 404 -7.49 5.44 15.72
N TYR A 405 -8.14 4.97 16.77
CA TYR A 405 -8.30 3.55 17.06
C TYR A 405 -9.80 3.28 17.22
N ASP A 406 -10.36 2.47 16.33
CA ASP A 406 -11.76 2.09 16.29
C ASP A 406 -11.87 0.58 16.03
N GLY A 407 -11.81 -0.20 17.10
CA GLY A 407 -11.75 -1.67 17.03
C GLY A 407 -10.32 -2.25 17.04
N PHE A 408 -9.29 -1.43 17.27
CA PHE A 408 -7.92 -1.90 17.49
C PHE A 408 -7.79 -2.60 18.84
N ASP A 409 -7.22 -3.81 18.83
CA ASP A 409 -7.02 -4.61 20.03
C ASP A 409 -5.67 -4.27 20.69
N PHE A 410 -5.73 -3.54 21.81
CA PHE A 410 -4.54 -3.23 22.62
C PHE A 410 -4.12 -4.38 23.54
N THR A 411 -4.96 -5.41 23.72
CA THR A 411 -4.74 -6.53 24.66
C THR A 411 -4.05 -7.73 24.02
N ASP A 412 -3.95 -7.74 22.68
CA ASP A 412 -3.30 -8.81 21.94
C ASP A 412 -1.79 -8.79 22.19
N ASP A 413 -1.26 -9.85 22.82
CA ASP A 413 0.18 -9.99 23.12
C ASP A 413 1.04 -10.10 21.85
N ASP A 414 0.43 -10.49 20.71
CA ASP A 414 1.07 -10.48 19.39
C ASP A 414 1.04 -9.08 18.75
N ALA A 415 0.29 -8.14 19.32
CA ALA A 415 0.32 -6.75 18.92
C ALA A 415 1.54 -6.03 19.52
N ILE A 416 1.70 -4.77 19.13
CA ILE A 416 2.84 -3.96 19.51
C ILE A 416 2.78 -3.64 21.02
N ASP A 417 3.83 -3.96 21.78
CA ASP A 417 3.94 -3.53 23.19
C ASP A 417 4.07 -1.99 23.29
N LEU A 418 2.95 -1.34 23.60
CA LEU A 418 2.85 0.09 23.86
C LEU A 418 2.90 0.44 25.36
N SER A 419 3.05 -0.56 26.24
CA SER A 419 2.95 -0.41 27.69
C SER A 419 4.17 0.30 28.32
N ARG A 420 5.30 0.38 27.60
CA ARG A 420 6.51 0.99 28.11
C ARG A 420 6.41 2.51 28.09
N VAL A 421 6.59 3.09 29.28
CA VAL A 421 6.57 4.54 29.51
C VAL A 421 7.61 5.30 28.68
N ASP A 422 8.61 4.63 28.11
CA ASP A 422 9.64 5.24 27.25
C ASP A 422 9.38 5.21 25.74
N ASN A 423 8.26 4.63 25.31
CA ASN A 423 7.93 4.49 23.90
C ASN A 423 7.54 5.83 23.25
N TRP A 424 8.09 6.07 22.06
CA TRP A 424 7.78 7.21 21.20
C TRP A 424 7.04 6.68 19.99
N ILE A 425 5.72 6.87 19.95
CA ILE A 425 4.87 6.29 18.90
C ILE A 425 4.70 7.20 17.68
N HIS A 426 5.05 8.48 17.77
CA HIS A 426 4.78 9.51 16.76
C HIS A 426 5.93 9.73 15.77
N ARG A 427 7.01 8.93 15.86
CA ARG A 427 8.20 9.06 15.02
C ARG A 427 8.79 7.68 14.75
N PHE A 428 9.49 7.55 13.64
CA PHE A 428 10.28 6.37 13.34
C PHE A 428 11.61 6.39 14.11
N ASP A 429 12.15 5.20 14.39
CA ASP A 429 13.54 5.00 14.83
C ASP A 429 14.33 4.29 13.71
N VAL A 430 14.37 4.95 12.55
CA VAL A 430 15.13 4.54 11.37
C VAL A 430 15.92 5.73 10.84
N ASP A 431 16.89 5.47 9.95
CA ASP A 431 17.62 6.53 9.26
C ASP A 431 16.64 7.47 8.52
N PRO A 432 16.58 8.77 8.86
CA PRO A 432 15.71 9.73 8.19
C PRO A 432 15.93 9.80 6.66
N MET A 433 17.14 9.48 6.19
CA MET A 433 17.46 9.43 4.76
C MET A 433 16.80 8.26 4.03
N ALA A 434 16.43 7.21 4.76
CA ALA A 434 15.70 6.06 4.23
C ALA A 434 14.20 6.34 4.05
N ILE A 435 13.69 7.43 4.63
CA ILE A 435 12.29 7.87 4.52
C ILE A 435 12.17 8.88 3.38
N PRO A 436 11.15 8.82 2.51
CA PRO A 436 10.93 9.85 1.50
C PRO A 436 10.71 11.24 2.14
N CYS A 437 11.28 12.30 1.53
CA CYS A 437 10.83 13.67 1.80
C CYS A 437 9.90 14.11 0.66
N TYR A 438 8.76 14.65 1.09
CA TYR A 438 7.75 15.31 0.25
C TYR A 438 7.80 16.83 0.36
N CYS A 439 8.93 17.35 0.86
CA CYS A 439 9.19 18.75 1.06
C CYS A 439 9.95 19.34 -0.13
N GLY A 440 9.60 20.55 -0.57
CA GLY A 440 10.36 21.29 -1.58
C GLY A 440 11.63 21.96 -1.05
N ASP A 441 11.92 21.83 0.24
CA ASP A 441 12.92 22.65 0.93
C ASP A 441 14.24 21.92 1.17
N GLY A 442 15.34 22.47 0.66
CA GLY A 442 16.71 21.98 0.86
C GLY A 442 17.50 21.85 -0.45
N PRO A 443 18.84 21.93 -0.43
CA PRO A 443 19.67 21.84 -1.63
C PRO A 443 19.58 20.48 -2.34
N GLU A 444 19.16 19.43 -1.63
CA GLU A 444 18.95 18.07 -2.13
C GLU A 444 17.69 17.91 -3.02
N HIS A 445 16.84 18.94 -3.10
CA HIS A 445 15.58 18.94 -3.85
C HIS A 445 15.62 19.76 -5.14
N ALA A 446 16.75 20.39 -5.46
CA ALA A 446 16.90 21.21 -6.66
C ALA A 446 16.59 20.40 -7.95
N GLY A 447 15.54 20.81 -8.68
CA GLY A 447 15.14 20.20 -9.95
C GLY A 447 14.16 19.02 -9.84
N ARG A 448 13.62 18.69 -8.67
CA ARG A 448 12.55 17.68 -8.52
C ARG A 448 11.19 18.36 -8.34
N TYR A 449 10.18 17.92 -9.09
CA TYR A 449 8.79 18.34 -8.90
C TYR A 449 8.27 17.66 -7.64
N ILE A 450 8.24 18.38 -6.52
CA ILE A 450 7.75 17.87 -5.24
C ILE A 450 6.45 18.59 -4.96
N VAL A 451 5.38 17.81 -4.75
CA VAL A 451 4.11 18.32 -4.23
C VAL A 451 4.42 18.89 -2.86
N ASP A 452 4.18 20.18 -2.65
CA ASP A 452 4.37 20.84 -1.35
C ASP A 452 3.36 20.25 -0.36
N ASP A 453 3.72 19.10 0.21
CA ASP A 453 2.93 18.35 1.15
C ASP A 453 3.44 18.67 2.56
N ALA A 454 2.57 19.31 3.35
CA ALA A 454 2.87 19.72 4.72
C ALA A 454 3.23 18.52 5.64
N VAL A 455 2.97 17.29 5.19
CA VAL A 455 3.09 16.03 5.95
C VAL A 455 4.46 15.35 5.79
N CYS A 456 5.52 16.07 5.38
CA CYS A 456 6.84 15.46 5.18
C CYS A 456 7.36 14.74 6.45
N PRO A 457 7.45 13.39 6.45
CA PRO A 457 7.81 12.61 7.65
C PRO A 457 9.27 12.81 8.06
N ARG A 458 10.14 13.16 7.11
CA ARG A 458 11.57 13.41 7.34
C ARG A 458 11.85 14.65 8.19
N HIS A 459 11.03 15.69 8.06
CA HIS A 459 11.26 17.00 8.70
C HIS A 459 10.30 17.30 9.85
N ASP A 460 9.47 16.33 10.23
CA ASP A 460 8.59 16.36 11.39
C ASP A 460 7.75 17.65 11.56
N ARG A 461 7.30 18.23 10.43
CA ARG A 461 6.61 19.54 10.38
C ARG A 461 5.29 19.61 11.15
N GLU A 462 4.69 18.46 11.51
CA GLU A 462 3.39 18.37 12.19
C GLU A 462 3.46 17.85 13.65
N ALA A 463 4.65 17.62 14.21
CA ALA A 463 4.78 17.18 15.61
C ALA A 463 4.83 18.35 16.60
N ASP A 464 3.91 19.30 16.49
CA ASP A 464 3.75 20.33 17.52
C ASP A 464 3.19 19.72 18.83
N HIS A 465 3.30 20.46 19.94
CA HIS A 465 2.86 19.95 21.23
C HIS A 465 1.38 19.53 21.24
N SER A 466 0.52 20.22 20.48
CA SER A 466 -0.92 19.92 20.37
C SER A 466 -1.18 18.61 19.62
N ALA A 467 -0.48 18.37 18.51
CA ALA A 467 -0.54 17.14 17.76
C ALA A 467 -0.06 15.94 18.58
N LEU A 468 1.02 16.12 19.35
CA LEU A 468 1.52 15.10 20.24
C LEU A 468 0.53 14.80 21.37
N GLN A 469 -0.08 15.82 21.99
CA GLN A 469 -1.14 15.62 22.97
C GLN A 469 -2.31 14.81 22.39
N ALA A 470 -2.83 15.21 21.23
CA ALA A 470 -3.91 14.49 20.57
C ALA A 470 -3.54 13.04 20.25
N THR A 471 -2.31 12.80 19.79
CA THR A 471 -1.79 11.47 19.48
C THR A 471 -1.85 10.54 20.68
N TYR A 472 -1.29 10.97 21.81
CA TYR A 472 -1.29 10.15 23.02
C TYR A 472 -2.68 10.04 23.66
N ALA A 473 -3.51 11.08 23.54
CA ALA A 473 -4.90 11.04 24.01
C ALA A 473 -5.75 10.02 23.23
N TYR A 474 -5.61 9.96 21.90
CA TYR A 474 -6.32 8.98 21.07
C TYR A 474 -5.88 7.55 21.39
N ALA A 475 -4.58 7.30 21.49
CA ALA A 475 -4.06 5.99 21.85
C ALA A 475 -4.51 5.57 23.26
N LYS A 476 -4.45 6.47 24.24
CA LYS A 476 -4.93 6.23 25.61
C LYS A 476 -6.41 5.84 25.60
N ASN A 477 -7.26 6.63 24.93
CA ASN A 477 -8.69 6.35 24.89
C ASN A 477 -8.99 5.01 24.19
N GLY A 478 -8.20 4.64 23.17
CA GLY A 478 -8.28 3.33 22.53
C GLY A 478 -7.94 2.19 23.50
N ALA A 479 -6.83 2.32 24.24
CA ALA A 479 -6.42 1.34 25.23
C ALA A 479 -7.44 1.21 26.39
N ASP A 480 -7.96 2.33 26.91
CA ASP A 480 -9.03 2.35 27.92
C ASP A 480 -10.29 1.62 27.39
N ALA A 481 -10.66 1.83 26.12
CA ALA A 481 -11.82 1.20 25.50
C ALA A 481 -11.63 -0.32 25.30
N ALA A 482 -10.40 -0.76 25.02
CA ALA A 482 -10.03 -2.17 24.92
C ALA A 482 -9.83 -2.85 26.29
N GLY A 483 -9.73 -2.09 27.38
CA GLY A 483 -9.47 -2.59 28.73
C GLY A 483 -7.99 -2.85 29.04
N ASP A 484 -7.05 -2.32 28.25
CA ASP A 484 -5.61 -2.35 28.57
C ASP A 484 -5.20 -1.13 29.39
N ASN A 485 -5.31 -1.30 30.70
CA ASN A 485 -5.10 -0.25 31.67
C ASN A 485 -3.63 0.09 31.93
N VAL A 486 -2.73 -0.86 31.65
CA VAL A 486 -1.29 -0.65 31.80
C VAL A 486 -0.81 0.28 30.68
N THR A 487 -1.19 -0.02 29.44
CA THR A 487 -0.87 0.81 28.28
C THR A 487 -1.56 2.17 28.35
N ALA A 488 -2.84 2.23 28.75
CA ALA A 488 -3.54 3.49 28.93
C ALA A 488 -2.83 4.41 29.96
N GLY A 489 -2.36 3.86 31.09
CA GLY A 489 -1.58 4.60 32.09
C GLY A 489 -0.26 5.15 31.55
N ALA A 490 0.48 4.35 30.77
CA ALA A 490 1.73 4.76 30.13
C ALA A 490 1.53 5.89 29.10
N LEU A 491 0.48 5.78 28.27
CA LEU A 491 0.10 6.77 27.27
C LEU A 491 -0.41 8.06 27.92
N PHE A 492 -1.19 7.97 29.01
CA PHE A 492 -1.62 9.13 29.80
C PHE A 492 -0.42 9.90 30.38
N TYR A 493 0.58 9.20 30.92
CA TYR A 493 1.80 9.84 31.40
C TYR A 493 2.51 10.63 30.28
N ARG A 494 2.52 10.07 29.06
CA ARG A 494 3.11 10.71 27.88
C ARG A 494 2.32 11.92 27.41
N GLU A 495 1.00 11.82 27.32
CA GLU A 495 0.09 12.95 27.06
C GLU A 495 0.39 14.12 28.02
N MET A 496 0.47 13.84 29.32
CA MET A 496 0.75 14.86 30.35
C MET A 496 2.14 15.49 30.23
N ARG A 497 3.13 14.75 29.71
CA ARG A 497 4.48 15.29 29.42
C ARG A 497 4.42 16.37 28.34
N PHE A 498 3.60 16.20 27.31
CA PHE A 498 3.43 17.19 26.24
C PHE A 498 2.56 18.38 26.66
N HIS A 499 1.55 18.18 27.51
CA HIS A 499 0.87 19.29 28.18
C HIS A 499 1.85 20.16 28.99
N ARG A 500 2.77 19.52 29.71
CA ARG A 500 3.80 20.25 30.47
C ARG A 500 4.76 21.00 29.54
N ALA A 501 5.19 20.41 28.43
CA ALA A 501 6.06 21.07 27.47
C ALA A 501 5.39 22.31 26.86
N GLU A 502 4.10 22.22 26.52
CA GLU A 502 3.31 23.34 26.04
C GLU A 502 3.19 24.47 27.09
N TYR A 503 2.94 24.15 28.37
CA TYR A 503 2.93 25.17 29.41
C TYR A 503 4.26 25.91 29.54
N LEU A 504 5.38 25.21 29.34
CA LEU A 504 6.70 25.84 29.36
C LEU A 504 6.90 26.76 28.16
N ASP A 505 6.54 26.28 26.97
CA ASP A 505 6.65 27.01 25.73
C ASP A 505 5.81 28.30 25.78
N ASN A 506 4.55 28.21 26.22
CA ASN A 506 3.69 29.37 26.44
C ASN A 506 4.23 30.33 27.51
N ALA A 507 4.88 29.82 28.56
CA ALA A 507 5.50 30.67 29.58
C ALA A 507 6.75 31.42 29.07
N LEU A 508 7.52 30.81 28.17
CA LEU A 508 8.78 31.35 27.63
C LEU A 508 8.62 32.17 26.35
N TYR A 509 7.68 31.79 25.50
CA TYR A 509 7.53 32.31 24.13
C TYR A 509 6.08 32.68 23.76
N GLY A 510 5.12 32.48 24.67
CA GLY A 510 3.70 32.79 24.41
C GLY A 510 3.46 34.23 23.98
N ASP A 511 2.48 34.40 23.09
CA ASP A 511 2.17 35.64 22.39
C ASP A 511 2.01 36.87 23.29
N SER A 512 2.35 38.03 22.74
CA SER A 512 2.21 39.33 23.40
C SER A 512 0.77 39.66 23.83
N GLU A 513 -0.24 39.03 23.22
CA GLU A 513 -1.67 39.22 23.57
C GLU A 513 -2.03 38.67 24.96
N ALA A 514 -1.40 37.57 25.41
CA ALA A 514 -1.65 37.02 26.75
C ALA A 514 -0.97 37.85 27.86
N GLY A 515 0.01 38.67 27.48
CA GLY A 515 0.79 39.53 28.36
C GLY A 515 1.59 38.77 29.44
N VAL A 516 2.19 39.53 30.36
CA VAL A 516 3.00 38.99 31.48
C VAL A 516 2.17 38.09 32.41
N LEU A 517 0.90 38.42 32.60
CA LEU A 517 -0.03 37.65 33.43
C LEU A 517 -0.32 36.26 32.84
N GLY A 518 -0.48 36.15 31.52
CA GLY A 518 -0.64 34.86 30.83
C GLY A 518 0.57 33.97 31.01
N ARG A 519 1.77 34.53 30.79
CA ARG A 519 3.04 33.80 30.96
C ARG A 519 3.29 33.33 32.39
N LEU A 520 2.97 34.16 33.40
CA LEU A 520 3.02 33.76 34.81
C LEU A 520 2.03 32.65 35.14
N ARG A 521 0.82 32.70 34.57
CA ARG A 521 -0.20 31.66 34.74
C ARG A 521 0.28 30.33 34.17
N ASP A 522 0.85 30.32 32.97
CA ASP A 522 1.38 29.09 32.36
C ASP A 522 2.63 28.58 33.07
N GLY A 523 3.49 29.48 33.58
CA GLY A 523 4.58 29.12 34.49
C GLY A 523 4.08 28.41 35.76
N SER A 524 2.98 28.89 36.35
CA SER A 524 2.36 28.23 37.52
C SER A 524 1.77 26.85 37.19
N ARG A 525 1.16 26.70 36.00
CA ARG A 525 0.64 25.40 35.50
C ARG A 525 1.77 24.42 35.27
N TRP A 526 2.87 24.89 34.66
CA TRP A 526 4.08 24.10 34.46
C TRP A 526 4.65 23.62 35.80
N ALA A 527 4.81 24.51 36.78
CA ALA A 527 5.37 24.15 38.09
C ALA A 527 4.52 23.11 38.82
N ARG A 528 3.19 23.27 38.81
CA ARG A 528 2.25 22.28 39.37
C ARG A 528 2.33 20.93 38.64
N SER A 529 2.36 20.96 37.31
CA SER A 529 2.48 19.76 36.49
C SER A 529 3.82 19.04 36.73
N TRP A 530 4.91 19.79 36.88
CA TRP A 530 6.23 19.27 37.23
C TRP A 530 6.22 18.60 38.60
N LEU A 531 5.65 19.25 39.63
CA LEU A 531 5.52 18.68 40.97
C LEU A 531 4.76 17.35 40.96
N LEU A 532 3.63 17.28 40.23
CA LEU A 532 2.85 16.06 40.07
C LEU A 532 3.63 14.95 39.33
N ALA A 533 4.35 15.31 38.27
CA ALA A 533 5.18 14.37 37.52
C ALA A 533 6.31 13.78 38.37
N ALA A 534 7.01 14.62 39.13
CA ALA A 534 8.14 14.22 39.96
C ALA A 534 7.71 13.33 41.12
N SER A 535 6.63 13.72 41.83
CA SER A 535 6.16 13.03 43.03
C SER A 535 5.42 11.72 42.72
N THR A 536 4.51 11.72 41.75
CA THR A 536 3.56 10.60 41.51
C THR A 536 3.59 10.04 40.10
N GLY A 537 4.33 10.68 39.19
CA GLY A 537 4.18 10.40 37.76
C GLY A 537 2.74 10.64 37.27
N TYR A 538 2.13 11.76 37.70
CA TYR A 538 0.72 12.08 37.40
C TYR A 538 -0.31 11.08 37.95
N GLY A 539 0.10 10.28 38.93
CA GLY A 539 -0.76 9.27 39.55
C GLY A 539 -0.54 7.86 39.01
N GLU A 540 0.32 7.68 38.00
CA GLU A 540 0.50 6.41 37.26
C GLU A 540 1.67 5.56 37.78
N LEU A 541 2.59 6.14 38.58
CA LEU A 541 3.85 5.49 38.96
C LEU A 541 4.01 5.42 40.50
N PRO A 542 3.48 4.38 41.18
CA PRO A 542 3.56 4.24 42.64
C PRO A 542 4.99 4.25 43.18
N TYR A 543 5.95 3.71 42.42
CA TYR A 543 7.36 3.69 42.82
C TYR A 543 7.93 5.11 43.00
N ARG A 544 7.44 6.11 42.25
CA ARG A 544 7.89 7.50 42.40
C ARG A 544 7.47 8.09 43.73
N VAL A 545 6.32 7.68 44.26
CA VAL A 545 5.89 8.10 45.59
C VAL A 545 6.86 7.55 46.63
N VAL A 546 7.25 6.27 46.53
CA VAL A 546 8.24 5.65 47.42
C VAL A 546 9.59 6.37 47.35
N VAL A 547 10.10 6.65 46.15
CA VAL A 547 11.37 7.39 45.98
C VAL A 547 11.27 8.81 46.55
N THR A 548 10.13 9.49 46.35
CA THR A 548 9.88 10.83 46.91
C THR A 548 9.84 10.80 48.43
N SER A 549 9.16 9.81 49.02
CA SER A 549 9.14 9.58 50.47
C SER A 549 10.54 9.32 51.03
N LEU A 550 11.31 8.43 50.41
CA LEU A 550 12.70 8.16 50.84
C LEU A 550 13.60 9.39 50.71
N THR A 551 13.43 10.19 49.66
CA THR A 551 14.19 11.42 49.46
C THR A 551 13.86 12.46 50.53
N LEU A 552 12.58 12.59 50.90
CA LEU A 552 12.14 13.44 52.00
C LEU A 552 12.69 12.97 53.34
N ILE A 553 12.59 11.66 53.64
CA ILE A 553 13.14 11.08 54.87
C ILE A 553 14.66 11.34 54.97
N CYS A 554 15.41 11.14 53.89
CA CYS A 554 16.84 11.47 53.88
C CYS A 554 17.09 12.97 54.09
N GLY A 555 16.28 13.83 53.48
CA GLY A 555 16.38 15.29 53.60
C GLY A 555 16.06 15.79 55.02
N PHE A 556 14.99 15.31 55.62
CA PHE A 556 14.62 15.60 57.01
C PHE A 556 15.62 14.99 57.99
N GLY A 557 16.08 13.76 57.77
CA GLY A 557 17.18 13.16 58.52
C GLY A 557 18.44 14.03 58.53
N TYR A 558 18.81 14.60 57.39
CA TYR A 558 19.91 15.57 57.31
C TYR A 558 19.60 16.88 58.05
N LEU A 559 18.37 17.40 57.96
CA LEU A 559 17.96 18.59 58.70
C LEU A 559 17.99 18.36 60.23
N TYR A 560 17.56 17.20 60.71
CA TYR A 560 17.68 16.84 62.11
C TYR A 560 19.14 16.70 62.52
N TRP A 561 19.96 16.06 61.70
CA TRP A 561 21.37 15.91 62.02
C TRP A 561 22.11 17.25 62.08
N ASN A 562 21.87 18.17 61.14
CA ASN A 562 22.72 19.35 60.97
C ASN A 562 22.10 20.68 61.47
N ARG A 563 20.77 20.79 61.53
CA ARG A 563 20.08 22.09 61.74
C ARG A 563 19.24 22.17 63.01
N SER A 564 18.87 21.04 63.62
CA SER A 564 18.03 21.04 64.82
C SER A 564 18.79 20.96 66.14
N GLY A 565 20.13 20.95 66.11
CA GLY A 565 20.99 20.84 67.30
C GLY A 565 21.23 19.39 67.78
N LEU A 566 20.60 18.39 67.14
CA LEU A 566 20.76 16.96 67.48
C LEU A 566 22.11 16.36 67.04
N ALA A 567 22.95 17.11 66.32
CA ALA A 567 24.30 16.68 65.91
C ALA A 567 25.19 16.25 67.09
N GLY A 568 24.94 16.80 68.28
CA GLY A 568 25.68 16.51 69.50
C GLY A 568 25.14 15.35 70.33
N GLU A 569 23.94 14.84 70.02
CA GLU A 569 23.23 13.84 70.84
C GLU A 569 22.86 12.57 70.06
N LEU A 570 22.72 12.63 68.73
CA LEU A 570 22.35 11.51 67.87
C LEU A 570 23.36 11.29 66.74
N GLY A 571 23.68 10.03 66.45
CA GLY A 571 24.44 9.66 65.27
C GLY A 571 23.66 9.90 63.95
N PRO A 572 24.33 9.99 62.78
CA PRO A 572 23.65 10.21 61.49
C PRO A 572 22.55 9.18 61.18
N LEU A 573 22.77 7.92 61.58
CA LEU A 573 21.78 6.84 61.42
C LEU A 573 20.60 6.96 62.38
N GLU A 574 20.83 7.48 63.58
CA GLU A 574 19.77 7.69 64.58
C GLU A 574 18.87 8.86 64.18
N ALA A 575 19.45 9.94 63.62
CA ALA A 575 18.70 11.05 63.04
C ALA A 575 17.86 10.62 61.82
N LEU A 576 18.37 9.71 60.98
CA LEU A 576 17.61 9.12 59.88
C LEU A 576 16.47 8.23 60.39
N THR A 577 16.72 7.46 61.45
CA THR A 577 15.70 6.62 62.10
C THR A 577 14.60 7.47 62.72
N PHE A 578 14.96 8.58 63.36
CA PHE A 578 14.02 9.56 63.89
C PHE A 578 13.14 10.16 62.79
N SER A 579 13.73 10.60 61.68
CA SER A 579 12.98 11.07 60.50
C SER A 579 12.03 10.00 59.96
N PHE A 580 12.47 8.74 59.88
CA PHE A 580 11.58 7.65 59.45
C PHE A 580 10.36 7.50 60.38
N GLN A 581 10.57 7.56 61.71
CA GLN A 581 9.50 7.50 62.71
C GLN A 581 8.56 8.70 62.66
N SER A 582 9.11 9.91 62.52
CA SER A 582 8.36 11.15 62.34
C SER A 582 7.51 11.12 61.06
N PHE A 583 8.07 10.63 59.96
CA PHE A 583 7.39 10.48 58.67
C PHE A 583 6.15 9.58 58.76
N ILE A 584 6.26 8.42 59.41
CA ILE A 584 5.10 7.51 59.61
C ILE A 584 4.19 7.94 60.77
N SER A 585 4.44 9.11 61.38
CA SER A 585 3.73 9.60 62.58
C SER A 585 3.75 8.61 63.76
N PHE A 586 4.78 7.77 63.84
CA PHE A 586 4.99 6.75 64.87
C PHE A 586 6.16 7.18 65.77
N VAL A 587 6.06 8.38 66.35
CA VAL A 587 7.05 8.84 67.32
C VAL A 587 6.75 8.17 68.67
N LEU A 588 7.55 7.16 69.03
CA LEU A 588 7.49 6.47 70.33
C LEU A 588 8.10 7.36 71.44
N GLY A 589 7.38 8.42 71.83
CA GLY A 589 7.66 9.24 73.01
C GLY A 589 8.88 10.17 72.89
N PRO A 590 8.90 11.29 73.61
CA PRO A 590 9.93 12.33 73.43
C PRO A 590 11.28 11.86 73.99
N PRO A 591 12.41 12.02 73.27
CA PRO A 591 13.68 12.17 73.96
C PRO A 591 13.57 13.47 74.78
N GLY A 592 14.00 13.46 76.03
CA GLY A 592 13.92 14.64 76.91
C GLY A 592 14.49 15.90 76.22
N THR A 593 13.81 17.03 76.43
CA THR A 593 14.14 18.36 75.89
C THR A 593 14.10 18.51 74.36
N THR A 594 12.97 18.18 73.72
CA THR A 594 12.71 18.61 72.33
C THR A 594 12.57 20.13 72.24
N THR A 595 13.22 20.75 71.27
CA THR A 595 13.06 22.18 71.00
C THR A 595 11.80 22.45 70.19
N LEU A 596 11.18 23.63 70.32
CA LEU A 596 10.01 24.04 69.52
C LEU A 596 10.25 23.84 68.01
N THR A 597 11.48 24.07 67.54
CA THR A 597 11.88 23.87 66.15
C THR A 597 11.82 22.40 65.74
N GLN A 598 12.23 21.47 66.61
CA GLN A 598 12.15 20.03 66.35
C GLN A 598 10.69 19.55 66.32
N GLU A 599 9.86 20.04 67.23
CA GLU A 599 8.42 19.72 67.26
C GLU A 599 7.71 20.16 65.98
N ILE A 600 7.91 21.42 65.57
CA ILE A 600 7.34 21.94 64.32
C ILE A 600 7.86 21.14 63.12
N THR A 601 9.16 20.85 63.07
CA THR A 601 9.76 20.11 61.95
C THR A 601 9.19 18.69 61.87
N SER A 602 9.07 17.98 63.00
CA SER A 602 8.48 16.64 63.07
C SER A 602 6.98 16.66 62.74
N ALA A 603 6.23 17.67 63.16
CA ALA A 603 4.82 17.80 62.82
C ALA A 603 4.61 18.03 61.31
N VAL A 604 5.46 18.86 60.70
CA VAL A 604 5.46 19.11 59.25
C VAL A 604 5.83 17.84 58.48
N GLU A 605 6.86 17.12 58.91
CA GLU A 605 7.27 15.85 58.28
C GLU A 605 6.18 14.78 58.38
N GLY A 606 5.59 14.59 59.57
CA GLY A 606 4.51 13.63 59.78
C GLY A 606 3.25 13.96 58.98
N PHE A 607 2.91 15.25 58.85
CA PHE A 607 1.83 15.70 57.98
C PHE A 607 2.12 15.34 56.50
N ILE A 608 3.31 15.69 55.99
CA ILE A 608 3.70 15.36 54.61
C ILE A 608 3.72 13.84 54.40
N GLY A 609 4.22 13.08 55.38
CA GLY A 609 4.27 11.62 55.34
C GLY A 609 2.90 10.98 55.25
N ALA A 610 1.93 11.44 56.05
CA ALA A 610 0.54 10.98 55.97
C ALA A 610 -0.07 11.21 54.58
N PHE A 611 0.18 12.38 53.97
CA PHE A 611 -0.28 12.66 52.61
C PHE A 611 0.39 11.76 51.56
N LEU A 612 1.70 11.52 51.66
CA LEU A 612 2.42 10.65 50.72
C LEU A 612 2.03 9.18 50.86
N ILE A 613 1.75 8.70 52.06
CA ILE A 613 1.22 7.35 52.28
C ILE A 613 -0.17 7.23 51.63
N ALA A 614 -1.06 8.20 51.85
CA ALA A 614 -2.38 8.22 51.21
C ALA A 614 -2.26 8.29 49.68
N LEU A 615 -1.32 9.08 49.17
CA LEU A 615 -1.04 9.21 47.74
C LEU A 615 -0.47 7.92 47.15
N PHE A 616 0.41 7.22 47.87
CA PHE A 616 0.92 5.92 47.48
C PHE A 616 -0.22 4.91 47.32
N VAL A 617 -1.09 4.81 48.34
CA VAL A 617 -2.28 3.93 48.28
C VAL A 617 -3.16 4.32 47.09
N PHE A 618 -3.45 5.60 46.89
CA PHE A 618 -4.22 6.07 45.74
C PHE A 618 -3.59 5.66 44.40
N THR A 619 -2.28 5.90 44.21
CA THR A 619 -1.58 5.55 42.96
C THR A 619 -1.55 4.05 42.73
N PHE A 620 -1.40 3.27 43.80
CA PHE A 620 -1.38 1.81 43.73
C PHE A 620 -2.75 1.26 43.35
N THR A 621 -3.81 1.70 44.03
CA THR A 621 -5.20 1.32 43.72
C THR A 621 -5.59 1.73 42.31
N ARG A 622 -5.25 2.95 41.88
CA ARG A 622 -5.54 3.45 40.54
C ARG A 622 -4.87 2.63 39.43
N ARG A 623 -3.66 2.11 39.67
CA ARG A 623 -2.94 1.25 38.71
C ARG A 623 -3.55 -0.14 38.59
N ILE A 624 -4.22 -0.65 39.63
CA ILE A 624 -4.86 -1.98 39.64
C ILE A 624 -6.29 -1.93 39.09
N HIS A 625 -7.02 -0.84 39.34
CA HIS A 625 -8.47 -0.74 39.11
C HIS A 625 -8.90 0.08 37.89
N ARG A 626 -7.96 0.66 37.15
CA ARG A 626 -8.35 1.04 35.78
C ARG A 626 -8.72 -0.22 35.05
#